data_AF-A0A913YG45-F1
#
_entry.id   AF-A0A913YG45-F1
#
_cell.length_a   1.000
_cell.length_b   1.000
_cell.length_c   1.000
_cell.angle_alpha   90.00
_cell.angle_beta   90.00
_cell.angle_gamma   90.00
#
_symmetry.space_group_name_H-M   'P 1'
#
loop_
_entity.id
_entity.type
_entity.pdbx_description
1 polymer ?
#
loop_
_entity_poly.entity_id
_entity_poly.type
_entity_poly.pdbx_seq_one_letter_code
_entity_poly.pdbx_strand_id
1 'polypeptide(L)'
;MATKERKSRKGSMNKMKVNERSSRWKAELRQCLEPFRLRHPTVEDFTSSSFFRIPYVLCAIRAIAAAYLISWWLFNMSANVQNGKMFIYFTNICFTFISFYFVFGFNLSCISIKLRRDELYRLNRQSSEVIRPLTPPERYDEGQENQPINNQEENDVTITETITSEDERSQNCSPTIEFRHDLFLNLTKAECIVEEGDEENANQPSSSGTNEFKSVSQTQWNGLSVCYQVYWLLFYISSNTSILLTLGYWYNILEDDSSFYNSLTKHVITMVLIVIEFLFSRIPVYLSHMIYPLVFTISYNVFALLYWAAGGTDPDGRNYIYDVLNYNRISFKQVIVPTLTVALLQPLIHVGFLVVAFVRNGIDDKLCQLCLRRKFFK
;
A
#
# COMPACT_ATOMS: atom_id res chain seq x y z
N MET A 1 -28.23 -0.59 49.21
CA MET A 1 -28.04 0.45 48.17
C MET A 1 -26.97 0.08 47.13
N ALA A 2 -25.80 -0.47 47.52
CA ALA A 2 -24.69 -0.78 46.61
C ALA A 2 -24.98 -1.74 45.43
N THR A 3 -25.96 -2.64 45.55
CA THR A 3 -26.34 -3.59 44.48
C THR A 3 -27.19 -2.96 43.37
N LYS A 4 -27.94 -1.89 43.68
CA LYS A 4 -28.81 -1.20 42.71
C LYS A 4 -27.98 -0.27 41.81
N GLU A 5 -26.98 0.40 42.36
CA GLU A 5 -26.02 1.22 41.61
C GLU A 5 -25.14 0.38 40.68
N ARG A 6 -24.70 -0.82 41.09
CA ARG A 6 -23.91 -1.72 40.24
C ARG A 6 -24.70 -2.21 39.01
N LYS A 7 -26.01 -2.48 39.17
CA LYS A 7 -26.90 -2.83 38.04
C LYS A 7 -27.16 -1.63 37.12
N SER A 8 -27.33 -0.43 37.69
CA SER A 8 -27.51 0.81 36.92
C SER A 8 -26.26 1.16 36.09
N ARG A 9 -25.06 1.09 36.70
CA ARG A 9 -23.77 1.28 35.99
C ARG A 9 -23.55 0.24 34.88
N LYS A 10 -23.84 -1.05 35.12
CA LYS A 10 -23.76 -2.08 34.07
C LYS A 10 -24.75 -1.85 32.93
N GLY A 11 -25.97 -1.38 33.24
CA GLY A 11 -26.97 -1.01 32.24
C GLY A 11 -26.55 0.18 31.38
N SER A 12 -25.97 1.21 32.00
CA SER A 12 -25.45 2.39 31.32
C SER A 12 -24.25 2.05 30.42
N MET A 13 -23.30 1.25 30.92
CA MET A 13 -22.10 0.84 30.18
C MET A 13 -22.43 -0.10 29.00
N ASN A 14 -23.47 -0.94 29.13
CA ASN A 14 -23.99 -1.72 28.01
C ASN A 14 -24.72 -0.85 26.98
N LYS A 15 -25.50 0.15 27.41
CA LYS A 15 -26.12 1.13 26.49
C LYS A 15 -25.08 1.93 25.71
N MET A 16 -24.00 2.35 26.37
CA MET A 16 -22.91 3.10 25.75
C MET A 16 -22.18 2.24 24.71
N LYS A 17 -21.79 1.01 25.04
CA LYS A 17 -21.18 0.06 24.08
C LYS A 17 -22.07 -0.31 22.90
N VAL A 18 -23.40 -0.35 23.09
CA VAL A 18 -24.36 -0.61 22.00
C VAL A 18 -24.51 0.63 21.11
N ASN A 19 -24.52 1.84 21.67
CA ASN A 19 -24.54 3.08 20.90
C ASN A 19 -23.24 3.32 20.12
N GLU A 20 -22.10 2.97 20.70
CA GLU A 20 -20.78 3.07 20.07
C GLU A 20 -20.64 2.07 18.91
N ARG A 21 -21.13 0.83 19.09
CA ARG A 21 -21.24 -0.13 17.97
C ARG A 21 -22.20 0.37 16.89
N SER A 22 -23.38 0.86 17.27
CA SER A 22 -24.41 1.34 16.33
C SER A 22 -23.94 2.55 15.51
N SER A 23 -23.21 3.48 16.13
CA SER A 23 -22.62 4.64 15.44
C SER A 23 -21.48 4.24 14.51
N ARG A 24 -20.62 3.31 14.94
CA ARG A 24 -19.54 2.76 14.12
C ARG A 24 -20.05 2.07 12.85
N TRP A 25 -21.04 1.18 12.95
CA TRP A 25 -21.63 0.53 11.77
C TRP A 25 -22.28 1.54 10.80
N LYS A 26 -22.90 2.61 11.32
CA LYS A 26 -23.47 3.69 10.48
C LYS A 26 -22.39 4.51 9.79
N ALA A 27 -21.23 4.73 10.41
CA ALA A 27 -20.09 5.40 9.79
C ALA A 27 -19.48 4.52 8.70
N GLU A 28 -19.27 3.23 8.96
CA GLU A 28 -18.76 2.26 7.99
C GLU A 28 -19.73 2.10 6.79
N LEU A 29 -21.06 2.11 7.02
CA LEU A 29 -22.07 2.09 5.96
C LEU A 29 -22.05 3.37 5.10
N ARG A 30 -21.88 4.55 5.70
CA ARG A 30 -21.74 5.80 4.94
C ARG A 30 -20.46 5.80 4.11
N GLN A 31 -19.39 5.23 4.64
CA GLN A 31 -18.13 5.06 3.90
C GLN A 31 -18.30 4.11 2.70
N CYS A 32 -19.09 3.03 2.85
CA CYS A 32 -19.43 2.11 1.77
C CYS A 32 -20.27 2.74 0.65
N LEU A 33 -20.94 3.86 0.93
CA LEU A 33 -21.78 4.63 0.02
C LEU A 33 -21.11 5.92 -0.46
N GLU A 34 -19.80 6.09 -0.22
CA GLU A 34 -19.08 7.22 -0.81
C GLU A 34 -19.29 7.25 -2.33
N PRO A 35 -19.38 8.46 -2.92
CA PRO A 35 -19.61 8.62 -4.35
C PRO A 35 -18.55 7.86 -5.15
N PHE A 36 -18.82 7.55 -6.42
CA PHE A 36 -17.92 6.88 -7.37
C PHE A 36 -16.55 7.53 -7.60
N ARG A 37 -16.12 8.46 -6.74
CA ARG A 37 -14.81 9.08 -6.81
C ARG A 37 -13.83 8.22 -6.04
N LEU A 38 -12.69 7.92 -6.66
CA LEU A 38 -11.52 7.34 -6.01
C LEU A 38 -10.88 8.35 -5.05
N ARG A 39 -11.53 8.61 -3.92
CA ARG A 39 -11.00 9.43 -2.84
C ARG A 39 -10.99 8.58 -1.59
N HIS A 40 -9.87 8.62 -0.89
CA HIS A 40 -9.71 7.97 0.39
C HIS A 40 -9.00 8.93 1.33
N PRO A 41 -9.49 9.14 2.57
CA PRO A 41 -8.90 10.09 3.51
C PRO A 41 -7.40 9.86 3.75
N THR A 42 -6.96 8.60 3.75
CA THR A 42 -5.62 8.22 4.19
C THR A 42 -4.87 7.48 3.08
N VAL A 43 -3.85 8.12 2.49
CA VAL A 43 -3.02 7.49 1.45
C VAL A 43 -2.14 6.37 2.01
N GLU A 44 -1.87 6.40 3.31
CA GLU A 44 -1.09 5.39 4.00
C GLU A 44 -1.67 3.98 3.89
N ASP A 45 -2.99 3.84 3.80
CA ASP A 45 -3.67 2.55 3.73
C ASP A 45 -3.32 1.75 2.46
N PHE A 46 -2.86 2.43 1.40
CA PHE A 46 -2.39 1.78 0.17
C PHE A 46 -0.94 1.26 0.25
N THR A 47 -0.16 1.71 1.22
CA THR A 47 1.27 1.37 1.34
C THR A 47 1.63 0.74 2.69
N SER A 48 0.68 0.68 3.62
CA SER A 48 0.82 0.01 4.90
C SER A 48 0.34 -1.44 4.82
N SER A 49 0.96 -2.30 5.63
CA SER A 49 0.56 -3.70 5.74
C SER A 49 -0.27 -3.95 6.99
N SER A 50 -1.34 -4.72 6.85
CA SER A 50 -2.28 -5.03 7.94
C SER A 50 -1.57 -5.78 9.08
N PHE A 51 -0.74 -6.77 8.76
CA PHE A 51 -0.14 -7.65 9.78
C PHE A 51 1.26 -7.21 10.24
N PHE A 52 2.05 -6.59 9.36
CA PHE A 52 3.41 -6.17 9.67
C PHE A 52 3.50 -4.64 9.71
N ARG A 53 4.08 -4.10 10.79
CA ARG A 53 4.41 -2.68 10.92
C ARG A 53 5.64 -2.27 10.11
N ILE A 54 6.29 -3.23 9.44
CA ILE A 54 7.53 -3.02 8.69
C ILE A 54 7.16 -2.78 7.21
N PRO A 55 7.32 -1.55 6.67
CA PRO A 55 6.89 -1.22 5.30
C PRO A 55 7.70 -1.97 4.22
N TYR A 56 8.90 -2.43 4.57
CA TYR A 56 9.78 -3.18 3.65
C TYR A 56 9.22 -4.53 3.22
N VAL A 57 8.42 -5.20 4.06
CA VAL A 57 7.87 -6.54 3.75
C VAL A 57 6.89 -6.46 2.59
N LEU A 58 5.92 -5.53 2.67
CA LEU A 58 4.95 -5.31 1.59
C LEU A 58 5.64 -4.83 0.31
N CYS A 59 6.64 -3.96 0.44
CA CYS A 59 7.44 -3.52 -0.69
C CYS A 59 8.17 -4.68 -1.38
N ALA A 60 8.73 -5.62 -0.63
CA ALA A 60 9.41 -6.80 -1.17
C ALA A 60 8.44 -7.74 -1.88
N ILE A 61 7.26 -8.00 -1.30
CA ILE A 61 6.20 -8.80 -1.94
C ILE A 61 5.82 -8.19 -3.30
N ARG A 62 5.57 -6.86 -3.33
CA ARG A 62 5.24 -6.14 -4.56
C ARG A 62 6.38 -6.16 -5.58
N ALA A 63 7.63 -6.04 -5.14
CA ALA A 63 8.80 -6.10 -6.01
C ALA A 63 8.93 -7.47 -6.70
N ILE A 64 8.80 -8.55 -5.93
CA ILE A 64 8.89 -9.93 -6.44
C ILE A 64 7.73 -10.20 -7.41
N ALA A 65 6.50 -9.85 -7.04
CA ALA A 65 5.34 -10.00 -7.90
C ALA A 65 5.45 -9.18 -9.19
N ALA A 66 5.87 -7.91 -9.09
CA ALA A 66 6.07 -7.04 -10.25
C ALA A 66 7.14 -7.60 -11.20
N ALA A 67 8.29 -8.02 -10.67
CA ALA A 67 9.37 -8.59 -11.47
C ALA A 67 8.91 -9.86 -12.21
N TYR A 68 8.22 -10.76 -11.51
CA TYR A 68 7.69 -11.99 -12.11
C TYR A 68 6.67 -11.69 -13.21
N LEU A 69 5.65 -10.87 -12.92
CA LEU A 69 4.55 -10.59 -13.85
C LEU A 69 5.01 -9.78 -15.06
N ILE A 70 5.87 -8.76 -14.88
CA ILE A 70 6.43 -7.99 -16.00
C ILE A 70 7.33 -8.87 -16.88
N SER A 71 8.15 -9.74 -16.29
CA SER A 71 8.98 -10.66 -17.07
C SER A 71 8.12 -11.58 -17.92
N TRP A 72 7.07 -12.16 -17.33
CA TRP A 72 6.15 -13.04 -18.07
C TRP A 72 5.32 -12.27 -19.11
N TRP A 73 4.95 -11.02 -18.83
CA TRP A 73 4.22 -10.16 -19.76
C TRP A 73 5.08 -9.80 -20.96
N LEU A 74 6.33 -9.40 -20.75
CA LEU A 74 7.29 -9.13 -21.81
C LEU A 74 7.61 -10.38 -22.63
N PHE A 75 7.74 -11.53 -21.98
CA PHE A 75 7.91 -12.81 -22.67
C PHE A 75 6.70 -13.17 -23.54
N ASN A 76 5.46 -13.01 -23.02
CA ASN A 76 4.27 -13.23 -23.83
C ASN A 76 4.16 -12.23 -24.99
N MET A 77 4.52 -10.96 -24.76
CA MET A 77 4.55 -9.94 -25.79
C MET A 77 5.55 -10.30 -26.89
N SER A 78 6.77 -10.71 -26.53
CA SER A 78 7.80 -11.08 -27.52
C SER A 78 7.42 -12.34 -28.30
N ALA A 79 6.83 -13.33 -27.63
CA ALA A 79 6.38 -14.57 -28.27
C ALA A 79 5.19 -14.35 -29.23
N ASN A 80 4.30 -13.39 -28.94
CA ASN A 80 3.07 -13.17 -29.72
C ASN A 80 3.12 -11.94 -30.65
N VAL A 81 4.26 -11.24 -30.73
CA VAL A 81 4.40 -10.00 -31.53
C VAL A 81 4.06 -10.22 -33.01
N GLN A 82 4.38 -11.40 -33.55
CA GLN A 82 4.18 -11.72 -34.97
C GLN A 82 2.70 -11.95 -35.32
N ASN A 83 1.88 -12.37 -34.36
CA ASN A 83 0.46 -12.66 -34.59
C ASN A 83 -0.42 -11.40 -34.50
N GLY A 84 0.06 -10.30 -33.89
CA GLY A 84 -0.67 -9.03 -33.74
C GLY A 84 -1.99 -9.10 -32.95
N LYS A 85 -2.41 -10.29 -32.53
CA LYS A 85 -3.74 -10.60 -31.98
C LYS A 85 -3.73 -10.82 -30.47
N MET A 86 -2.59 -10.65 -29.79
CA MET A 86 -2.50 -10.91 -28.34
C MET A 86 -3.56 -10.17 -27.52
N PHE A 87 -3.83 -8.90 -27.84
CA PHE A 87 -4.76 -8.05 -27.10
C PHE A 87 -6.23 -8.26 -27.44
N ILE A 88 -6.59 -9.17 -28.37
CA ILE A 88 -8.01 -9.52 -28.56
C ILE A 88 -8.52 -10.38 -27.40
N TYR A 89 -7.63 -11.13 -26.73
CA TYR A 89 -7.99 -12.03 -25.64
C TYR A 89 -8.14 -11.29 -24.31
N PHE A 90 -9.30 -11.43 -23.68
CA PHE A 90 -9.60 -10.91 -22.35
C PHE A 90 -8.51 -11.26 -21.33
N THR A 91 -8.06 -12.52 -21.35
CA THR A 91 -7.02 -13.03 -20.44
C THR A 91 -5.73 -12.21 -20.54
N ASN A 92 -5.32 -11.82 -21.75
CA ASN A 92 -4.08 -11.06 -21.97
C ASN A 92 -4.23 -9.59 -21.57
N ILE A 93 -5.40 -8.98 -21.80
CA ILE A 93 -5.70 -7.63 -21.31
C ILE A 93 -5.65 -7.63 -19.78
N CYS A 94 -6.38 -8.53 -19.13
CA CYS A 94 -6.36 -8.67 -17.66
C CYS A 94 -4.95 -8.91 -17.11
N PHE A 95 -4.16 -9.76 -17.78
CA PHE A 95 -2.76 -10.01 -17.41
C PHE A 95 -1.89 -8.73 -17.51
N THR A 96 -2.20 -7.86 -18.46
CA THR A 96 -1.55 -6.55 -18.58
C THR A 96 -1.90 -5.67 -17.39
N PHE A 97 -3.20 -5.52 -17.07
CA PHE A 97 -3.66 -4.69 -15.95
C PHE A 97 -3.05 -5.11 -14.61
N ILE A 98 -3.01 -6.42 -14.31
CA ILE A 98 -2.39 -6.90 -13.07
C ILE A 98 -0.87 -6.69 -13.04
N SER A 99 -0.18 -6.82 -14.18
CA SER A 99 1.26 -6.57 -14.26
C SER A 99 1.57 -5.11 -13.94
N PHE A 100 0.84 -4.17 -14.56
CA PHE A 100 0.97 -2.75 -14.26
C PHE A 100 0.55 -2.42 -12.83
N TYR A 101 -0.52 -3.03 -12.30
CA TYR A 101 -0.94 -2.87 -10.92
C TYR A 101 0.21 -3.11 -9.93
N PHE A 102 0.94 -4.23 -10.07
CA PHE A 102 2.06 -4.54 -9.18
C PHE A 102 3.26 -3.60 -9.37
N VAL A 103 3.52 -3.13 -10.60
CA VAL A 103 4.54 -2.10 -10.85
C VAL A 103 4.19 -0.80 -10.16
N PHE A 104 2.95 -0.31 -10.31
CA PHE A 104 2.49 0.90 -9.63
C PHE A 104 2.55 0.73 -8.10
N GLY A 105 2.11 -0.42 -7.58
CA GLY A 105 2.18 -0.73 -6.16
C GLY A 105 3.60 -0.72 -5.61
N PHE A 106 4.56 -1.31 -6.34
CA PHE A 106 5.97 -1.30 -5.97
C PHE A 106 6.52 0.14 -5.91
N ASN A 107 6.28 0.93 -6.96
CA ASN A 107 6.72 2.33 -7.00
C ASN A 107 6.12 3.15 -5.84
N LEU A 108 4.83 3.00 -5.56
CA LEU A 108 4.17 3.66 -4.43
C LEU A 108 4.76 3.22 -3.08
N SER A 109 5.08 1.94 -2.90
CA SER A 109 5.77 1.46 -1.70
C SER A 109 7.16 2.07 -1.52
N CYS A 110 7.95 2.15 -2.59
CA CYS A 110 9.27 2.78 -2.56
C CYS A 110 9.19 4.27 -2.20
N ILE A 111 8.24 5.00 -2.81
CA ILE A 111 8.00 6.40 -2.50
C ILE A 111 7.61 6.54 -1.02
N SER A 112 6.64 5.75 -0.54
CA SER A 112 6.19 5.79 0.87
C SER A 112 7.34 5.52 1.85
N ILE A 113 8.19 4.53 1.59
CA ILE A 113 9.37 4.25 2.43
C ILE A 113 10.33 5.44 2.43
N LYS A 114 10.61 6.03 1.27
CA LYS A 114 11.50 7.19 1.16
C LYS A 114 10.95 8.38 1.93
N LEU A 115 9.65 8.68 1.79
CA LEU A 115 8.98 9.76 2.51
C LEU A 115 9.08 9.58 4.03
N ARG A 116 8.74 8.39 4.55
CA ARG A 116 8.88 8.07 5.97
C ARG A 116 10.32 8.23 6.46
N ARG A 117 11.30 7.80 5.66
CA ARG A 117 12.73 7.91 6.02
C ARG A 117 13.16 9.37 6.10
N ASP A 118 12.78 10.19 5.11
CA ASP A 118 13.13 11.61 5.06
C ASP A 118 12.46 12.38 6.22
N GLU A 119 11.24 11.99 6.61
CA GLU A 119 10.55 12.47 7.79
C GLU A 119 11.29 12.12 9.10
N LEU A 120 11.73 10.87 9.25
CA LEU A 120 12.54 10.44 10.40
C LEU A 120 13.86 11.22 10.50
N TYR A 121 14.52 11.49 9.36
CA TYR A 121 15.73 12.31 9.34
C TYR A 121 15.46 13.76 9.79
N ARG A 122 14.33 14.35 9.37
CA ARG A 122 13.93 15.70 9.81
C ARG A 122 13.68 15.77 11.30
N LEU A 123 12.96 14.79 11.86
CA LEU A 123 12.69 14.72 13.30
C LEU A 123 13.98 14.54 14.11
N ASN A 124 14.89 13.67 13.65
CA ASN A 124 16.18 13.46 14.31
C ASN A 124 17.09 14.70 14.22
N ARG A 125 16.97 15.49 13.16
CA ARG A 125 17.69 16.76 13.02
C ARG A 125 17.15 17.81 13.98
N GLN A 126 15.82 17.97 14.06
CA GLN A 126 15.18 18.92 14.98
C GLN A 126 15.50 18.58 16.45
N SER A 127 15.46 17.30 16.83
CA SER A 127 15.87 16.90 18.19
C SER A 127 17.34 17.20 18.47
N SER A 128 18.22 17.02 17.48
CA SER A 128 19.65 17.34 17.62
C SER A 128 19.95 18.84 17.67
N GLU A 129 19.14 19.68 17.01
CA GLU A 129 19.26 21.14 17.07
C GLU A 129 18.77 21.70 18.42
N VAL A 130 17.73 21.12 19.04
CA VAL A 130 17.25 21.53 20.37
C VAL A 130 18.22 21.15 21.51
N ILE A 131 19.07 20.13 21.32
CA ILE A 131 20.03 19.66 22.35
C ILE A 131 21.37 20.43 22.32
N ARG A 132 21.62 21.31 21.33
CA ARG A 132 22.83 22.15 21.38
C ARG A 132 22.74 23.11 22.57
N PRO A 133 23.69 23.11 23.52
CA PRO A 133 23.76 24.15 24.53
C PRO A 133 23.87 25.49 23.83
N LEU A 134 23.03 26.46 24.22
CA LEU A 134 23.23 27.86 23.87
C LEU A 134 24.66 28.22 24.32
N THR A 135 25.57 28.40 23.37
CA THR A 135 26.83 29.07 23.65
C THR A 135 26.49 30.46 24.20
N PRO A 136 27.01 30.85 25.38
CA PRO A 136 26.74 32.18 25.92
C PRO A 136 27.22 33.25 24.92
N PRO A 137 26.58 34.43 24.90
CA PRO A 137 26.96 35.48 23.97
C PRO A 137 28.41 35.88 24.24
N GLU A 138 29.18 35.94 23.16
CA GLU A 138 30.57 36.41 23.15
C GLU A 138 30.62 37.81 23.79
N ARG A 139 31.32 37.90 24.92
CA ARG A 139 31.59 39.16 25.60
C ARG A 139 32.54 39.96 24.71
N TYR A 140 32.05 41.05 24.13
CA TYR A 140 32.91 42.06 23.51
C TYR A 140 33.76 42.70 24.63
N ASP A 141 35.06 42.43 24.63
CA ASP A 141 36.05 43.25 25.35
C ASP A 141 36.66 44.24 24.35
N GLU A 142 36.41 45.52 24.60
CA GLU A 142 37.15 46.65 24.02
C GLU A 142 38.51 46.78 24.71
N GLY A 143 39.57 47.00 23.91
CA GLY A 143 40.73 47.79 24.36
C GLY A 143 42.12 47.27 23.98
N GLN A 144 42.73 47.96 23.00
CA GLN A 144 44.16 48.34 22.88
C GLN A 144 45.23 47.23 22.79
N GLU A 145 46.35 47.30 22.07
CA GLU A 145 46.95 48.19 21.05
C GLU A 145 48.38 47.59 20.83
N ASN A 146 48.86 47.49 19.57
CA ASN A 146 50.28 47.35 19.10
C ASN A 146 51.12 46.14 19.58
N GLN A 147 52.01 45.46 18.84
CA GLN A 147 52.60 45.47 17.50
C GLN A 147 53.45 44.16 17.35
N PRO A 148 54.04 43.82 16.17
CA PRO A 148 54.33 42.45 15.72
C PRO A 148 55.80 42.00 15.94
N ILE A 149 56.17 40.78 15.49
CA ILE A 149 57.42 40.44 14.73
C ILE A 149 57.74 38.92 14.69
N ASN A 150 57.93 38.41 13.45
CA ASN A 150 58.81 37.34 12.90
C ASN A 150 58.82 35.90 13.46
N ASN A 151 59.24 34.86 12.74
CA ASN A 151 59.45 34.47 11.33
C ASN A 151 59.90 32.98 11.38
N GLN A 152 60.02 32.36 10.19
CA GLN A 152 60.85 31.18 9.84
C GLN A 152 60.13 29.81 9.93
N GLU A 153 59.77 29.22 8.77
CA GLU A 153 60.57 28.30 7.90
C GLU A 153 60.46 26.86 8.45
N GLU A 154 60.35 25.75 7.71
CA GLU A 154 60.55 25.36 6.32
C GLU A 154 60.02 23.89 6.18
N ASN A 155 59.58 23.48 4.97
CA ASN A 155 59.86 22.20 4.25
C ASN A 155 59.74 20.82 4.97
N ASP A 156 59.44 19.67 4.36
CA ASP A 156 58.94 19.16 3.07
C ASP A 156 58.88 17.60 3.20
N VAL A 157 58.14 16.91 2.32
CA VAL A 157 58.29 15.49 1.85
C VAL A 157 58.10 14.25 2.77
N THR A 158 56.98 13.54 2.50
CA THR A 158 56.78 12.13 2.04
C THR A 158 57.34 10.87 2.79
N ILE A 159 56.40 10.04 3.32
CA ILE A 159 56.15 8.56 3.26
C ILE A 159 57.37 7.60 3.03
N THR A 160 57.66 6.45 3.69
CA THR A 160 56.85 5.33 4.25
C THR A 160 57.74 4.33 5.05
N GLU A 161 57.14 3.61 6.02
CA GLU A 161 57.42 2.25 6.55
C GLU A 161 58.75 1.88 7.26
N THR A 162 58.68 1.39 8.52
CA THR A 162 58.87 -0.04 8.92
C THR A 162 58.74 -0.21 10.46
N ILE A 163 58.23 -1.37 10.87
CA ILE A 163 57.74 -1.85 12.18
C ILE A 163 58.87 -2.22 13.17
N THR A 164 58.73 -1.90 14.48
CA THR A 164 59.18 -2.75 15.62
C THR A 164 58.39 -2.51 16.93
N SER A 165 57.77 -3.59 17.43
CA SER A 165 57.55 -4.06 18.82
C SER A 165 57.18 -3.13 20.00
N GLU A 166 56.01 -3.47 20.59
CA GLU A 166 55.67 -3.67 22.02
C GLU A 166 56.07 -2.61 23.07
N ASP A 167 55.08 -1.88 23.61
CA ASP A 167 54.66 -2.04 25.03
C ASP A 167 53.38 -1.24 25.38
N GLU A 168 52.66 -1.74 26.38
CA GLU A 168 51.27 -1.47 26.75
C GLU A 168 50.92 -0.04 27.21
N ARG A 169 49.68 0.41 26.90
CA ARG A 169 48.62 0.80 27.87
C ARG A 169 47.73 1.96 27.38
N SER A 170 46.41 1.72 27.46
CA SER A 170 45.31 2.70 27.59
C SER A 170 44.55 3.14 26.31
N GLN A 171 43.24 2.88 26.38
CA GLN A 171 42.13 3.59 25.72
C GLN A 171 41.95 3.44 24.19
N ASN A 172 41.05 2.53 23.82
CA ASN A 172 39.93 2.93 22.96
C ASN A 172 38.68 2.08 23.22
N CYS A 173 37.67 2.74 23.77
CA CYS A 173 36.30 2.26 23.82
C CYS A 173 35.74 2.25 22.40
N SER A 174 35.45 1.07 21.90
CA SER A 174 34.32 0.88 20.98
C SER A 174 33.03 0.90 21.80
N PRO A 175 31.96 1.55 21.33
CA PRO A 175 30.66 0.97 21.50
C PRO A 175 30.02 0.76 20.14
N THR A 176 30.11 -0.50 19.73
CA THR A 176 28.97 -1.34 19.33
C THR A 176 27.73 -0.60 18.86
N ILE A 177 27.45 -0.79 17.57
CA ILE A 177 26.21 -0.52 16.87
C ILE A 177 25.08 -1.34 17.54
N GLU A 178 24.52 -0.81 18.61
CA GLU A 178 23.37 -1.38 19.29
C GLU A 178 22.40 -0.24 19.66
N PHE A 179 21.94 0.54 18.67
CA PHE A 179 20.82 1.47 18.89
C PHE A 179 20.12 1.83 17.58
N ARG A 180 19.24 0.94 17.08
CA ARG A 180 18.32 1.28 15.97
C ARG A 180 16.94 0.60 16.06
N HIS A 181 16.59 0.04 17.21
CA HIS A 181 15.29 -0.57 17.45
C HIS A 181 14.41 0.30 18.38
N ASP A 182 15.02 0.95 19.36
CA ASP A 182 14.30 1.70 20.39
C ASP A 182 13.75 3.05 19.90
N LEU A 183 14.44 3.71 18.96
CA LEU A 183 13.97 4.96 18.37
C LEU A 183 12.73 4.75 17.48
N PHE A 184 12.68 3.65 16.72
CA PHE A 184 11.52 3.26 15.91
C PHE A 184 10.31 2.88 16.79
N LEU A 185 10.57 2.22 17.94
CA LEU A 185 9.56 1.93 18.94
C LEU A 185 9.04 3.17 19.68
N ASN A 186 9.88 4.18 19.88
CA ASN A 186 9.49 5.43 20.54
C ASN A 186 8.69 6.38 19.62
N LEU A 187 8.97 6.40 18.31
CA LEU A 187 8.14 7.13 17.34
C LEU A 187 6.75 6.50 17.17
N THR A 188 6.68 5.16 17.10
CA THR A 188 5.39 4.45 17.15
C THR A 188 4.69 4.55 18.51
N LYS A 189 5.41 4.90 19.59
CA LYS A 189 4.84 5.20 20.90
C LYS A 189 4.20 6.60 20.93
N ALA A 190 4.76 7.58 20.21
CA ALA A 190 4.19 8.91 20.09
C ALA A 190 2.89 8.94 19.25
N GLU A 191 2.82 8.15 18.17
CA GLU A 191 1.58 8.05 17.36
C GLU A 191 0.41 7.40 18.10
N CYS A 192 0.66 6.40 18.96
CA CYS A 192 -0.39 5.77 19.76
C CYS A 192 -0.91 6.64 20.92
N ILE A 193 -0.18 7.68 21.35
CA ILE A 193 -0.58 8.54 22.47
C ILE A 193 -1.56 9.64 22.01
N VAL A 194 -1.58 9.98 20.72
CA VAL A 194 -2.42 11.06 20.18
C VAL A 194 -3.92 10.67 20.09
N GLU A 195 -4.28 9.39 20.24
CA GLU A 195 -5.69 8.95 20.21
C GLU A 195 -6.42 8.98 21.58
N GLU A 196 -5.73 9.28 22.69
CA GLU A 196 -6.36 9.46 24.02
C GLU A 196 -6.15 10.90 24.51
N GLY A 197 -7.06 11.79 24.11
CA GLY A 197 -7.12 13.15 24.62
C GLY A 197 -8.56 13.64 24.55
N ASP A 198 -9.33 13.40 25.60
CA ASP A 198 -10.65 13.98 25.81
C ASP A 198 -10.57 15.52 25.77
N GLU A 199 -11.48 16.13 25.00
CA GLU A 199 -11.71 17.57 24.98
C GLU A 199 -12.20 18.05 26.35
N GLU A 200 -11.32 18.60 27.19
CA GLU A 200 -11.74 19.60 28.16
C GLU A 200 -10.59 20.52 28.60
N ASN A 201 -10.91 21.82 28.58
CA ASN A 201 -10.16 23.00 29.04
C ASN A 201 -9.12 23.66 28.13
N ALA A 202 -9.58 24.80 27.60
CA ALA A 202 -8.76 25.89 27.07
C ALA A 202 -7.78 26.41 28.14
N ASN A 203 -6.49 26.39 27.79
CA ASN A 203 -5.58 27.55 27.80
C ASN A 203 -4.21 27.11 27.27
N GLN A 204 -3.76 27.77 26.20
CA GLN A 204 -2.50 27.50 25.49
C GLN A 204 -1.25 27.72 26.38
N PRO A 205 -0.11 27.12 25.99
CA PRO A 205 0.82 27.88 25.16
C PRO A 205 1.14 27.19 23.82
N SER A 206 1.04 27.97 22.76
CA SER A 206 1.60 27.83 21.40
C SER A 206 2.39 26.55 21.06
N SER A 207 1.70 25.55 20.50
CA SER A 207 2.29 24.44 19.74
C SER A 207 2.48 24.84 18.27
N SER A 208 3.48 25.69 18.00
CA SER A 208 3.77 26.13 16.63
C SER A 208 4.35 25.01 15.74
N GLY A 209 5.02 24.00 16.32
CA GLY A 209 5.76 22.99 15.55
C GLY A 209 4.93 21.80 15.04
N THR A 210 3.86 21.40 15.73
CA THR A 210 3.06 20.21 15.36
C THR A 210 2.09 20.49 14.22
N ASN A 211 1.56 21.70 14.14
CA ASN A 211 0.61 22.12 13.11
C ASN A 211 1.31 22.35 11.76
N GLU A 212 2.52 22.90 11.78
CA GLU A 212 3.34 23.10 10.57
C GLU A 212 3.82 21.75 10.02
N PHE A 213 4.18 20.80 10.89
CA PHE A 213 4.64 19.47 10.52
C PHE A 213 3.56 18.58 9.87
N LYS A 214 2.34 18.53 10.45
CA LYS A 214 1.18 17.86 9.81
C LYS A 214 0.82 18.48 8.46
N SER A 215 0.98 19.80 8.32
CA SER A 215 0.66 20.50 7.08
C SER A 215 1.59 20.10 5.92
N VAL A 216 2.88 19.84 6.21
CA VAL A 216 3.90 19.47 5.21
C VAL A 216 3.75 18.02 4.75
N SER A 217 3.48 17.06 5.66
CA SER A 217 3.26 15.67 5.23
C SER A 217 1.97 15.57 4.39
N GLN A 218 0.89 16.23 4.81
CA GLN A 218 -0.37 16.25 4.08
C GLN A 218 -0.23 16.86 2.67
N THR A 219 0.52 17.96 2.51
CA THR A 219 0.75 18.56 1.17
C THR A 219 1.55 17.64 0.25
N GLN A 220 2.52 16.89 0.79
CA GLN A 220 3.31 15.97 0.01
C GLN A 220 2.50 14.76 -0.47
N TRP A 221 1.58 14.25 0.35
CA TRP A 221 0.64 13.20 -0.05
C TRP A 221 -0.41 13.69 -1.07
N ASN A 222 -0.82 14.96 -1.00
CA ASN A 222 -1.74 15.55 -1.98
C ASN A 222 -1.15 15.58 -3.40
N GLY A 223 0.18 15.73 -3.54
CA GLY A 223 0.87 15.70 -4.83
C GLY A 223 0.88 14.32 -5.51
N LEU A 224 0.68 13.24 -4.72
CA LEU A 224 0.65 11.86 -5.22
C LEU A 224 -0.78 11.40 -5.58
N SER A 225 -1.72 12.34 -5.69
CA SER A 225 -3.14 12.03 -5.70
C SER A 225 -3.59 11.13 -6.85
N VAL A 226 -3.08 11.40 -8.05
CA VAL A 226 -3.48 10.65 -9.24
C VAL A 226 -2.88 9.24 -9.23
N CYS A 227 -1.67 9.08 -8.70
CA CYS A 227 -0.98 7.80 -8.68
C CYS A 227 -1.72 6.76 -7.82
N TYR A 228 -2.20 7.15 -6.64
CA TYR A 228 -3.00 6.23 -5.81
C TYR A 228 -4.36 5.94 -6.44
N GLN A 229 -4.98 6.91 -7.13
CA GLN A 229 -6.25 6.71 -7.82
C GLN A 229 -6.12 5.66 -8.92
N VAL A 230 -5.11 5.82 -9.78
CA VAL A 230 -4.83 4.85 -10.85
C VAL A 230 -4.50 3.48 -10.25
N TYR A 231 -3.65 3.42 -9.23
CA TYR A 231 -3.32 2.17 -8.54
C TYR A 231 -4.57 1.47 -7.99
N TRP A 232 -5.47 2.22 -7.39
CA TRP A 232 -6.69 1.68 -6.79
C TRP A 232 -7.73 1.26 -7.82
N LEU A 233 -7.84 1.99 -8.94
CA LEU A 233 -8.63 1.57 -10.09
C LEU A 233 -8.11 0.22 -10.64
N LEU A 234 -6.79 0.13 -10.83
CA LEU A 234 -6.13 -1.09 -11.30
C LEU A 234 -6.33 -2.25 -10.32
N PHE A 235 -6.34 -1.99 -9.01
CA PHE A 235 -6.67 -2.98 -7.98
C PHE A 235 -8.08 -3.55 -8.19
N TYR A 236 -9.10 -2.70 -8.31
CA TYR A 236 -10.49 -3.16 -8.45
C TYR A 236 -10.71 -3.99 -9.72
N ILE A 237 -10.12 -3.56 -10.84
CA ILE A 237 -10.17 -4.32 -12.10
C ILE A 237 -9.44 -5.66 -11.90
N SER A 238 -8.16 -5.63 -11.52
CA SER A 238 -7.30 -6.82 -11.48
C SER A 238 -7.77 -7.87 -10.48
N SER A 239 -8.21 -7.45 -9.29
CA SER A 239 -8.70 -8.36 -8.24
C SER A 239 -9.94 -9.13 -8.67
N ASN A 240 -10.93 -8.43 -9.22
CA ASN A 240 -12.17 -9.06 -9.70
C ASN A 240 -11.89 -9.94 -10.92
N THR A 241 -11.15 -9.43 -11.90
CA THR A 241 -10.88 -10.18 -13.13
C THR A 241 -10.00 -11.39 -12.90
N SER A 242 -9.06 -11.36 -11.95
CA SER A 242 -8.21 -12.53 -11.68
C SER A 242 -9.04 -13.72 -11.18
N ILE A 243 -9.98 -13.48 -10.26
CA ILE A 243 -10.91 -14.52 -9.77
C ILE A 243 -11.81 -15.00 -10.92
N LEU A 244 -12.34 -14.07 -11.72
CA LEU A 244 -13.17 -14.40 -12.89
C LEU A 244 -12.41 -15.27 -13.89
N LEU A 245 -11.14 -14.96 -14.18
CA LEU A 245 -10.29 -15.73 -15.08
C LEU A 245 -9.99 -17.13 -14.54
N THR A 246 -9.72 -17.27 -13.24
CA THR A 246 -9.51 -18.59 -12.63
C THR A 246 -10.75 -19.47 -12.78
N LEU A 247 -11.92 -18.92 -12.46
CA LEU A 247 -13.19 -19.63 -12.61
C LEU A 247 -13.49 -19.96 -14.07
N GLY A 248 -13.33 -18.98 -14.97
CA GLY A 248 -13.57 -19.14 -16.40
C GLY A 248 -12.71 -20.22 -17.03
N TYR A 249 -11.44 -20.34 -16.62
CA TYR A 249 -10.57 -21.43 -17.07
C TYR A 249 -11.00 -22.78 -16.49
N TRP A 250 -11.24 -22.88 -15.17
CA TRP A 250 -11.62 -24.15 -14.53
C TRP A 250 -12.98 -24.71 -15.00
N TYR A 251 -13.88 -23.84 -15.47
CA TYR A 251 -15.15 -24.23 -16.06
C TYR A 251 -15.12 -24.32 -17.60
N ASN A 252 -13.93 -24.29 -18.22
CA ASN A 252 -13.74 -24.38 -19.68
C ASN A 252 -14.54 -23.32 -20.48
N ILE A 253 -14.71 -22.12 -19.91
CA ILE A 253 -15.38 -20.98 -20.55
C ILE A 253 -14.37 -20.16 -21.36
N LEU A 254 -13.15 -20.03 -20.83
CA LEU A 254 -12.04 -19.30 -21.44
C LEU A 254 -10.97 -20.29 -21.91
N GLU A 255 -11.38 -21.25 -22.75
CA GLU A 255 -10.43 -22.17 -23.38
C GLU A 255 -9.40 -21.37 -24.18
N ASP A 256 -8.13 -21.58 -23.86
CA ASP A 256 -6.96 -21.08 -24.57
C ASP A 256 -6.03 -22.29 -24.71
N ASP A 257 -5.68 -22.68 -25.94
CA ASP A 257 -4.79 -23.82 -26.27
C ASP A 257 -3.33 -23.57 -25.86
N SER A 258 -3.13 -22.74 -24.84
CA SER A 258 -1.83 -22.31 -24.36
C SER A 258 -1.17 -23.39 -23.51
N SER A 259 0.17 -23.37 -23.47
CA SER A 259 0.95 -24.29 -22.65
C SER A 259 0.51 -24.28 -21.18
N PHE A 260 0.66 -25.41 -20.49
CA PHE A 260 0.31 -25.54 -19.06
C PHE A 260 0.85 -24.39 -18.20
N TYR A 261 2.09 -23.95 -18.45
CA TYR A 261 2.72 -22.85 -17.72
C TYR A 261 2.05 -21.49 -17.97
N ASN A 262 1.58 -21.23 -19.20
CA ASN A 262 0.85 -20.01 -19.53
C ASN A 262 -0.50 -19.97 -18.81
N SER A 263 -1.24 -21.08 -18.87
CA SER A 263 -2.52 -21.22 -18.16
C SER A 263 -2.33 -21.09 -16.65
N LEU A 264 -1.35 -21.79 -16.07
CA LEU A 264 -1.05 -21.70 -14.64
C LEU A 264 -0.73 -20.26 -14.21
N THR A 265 0.10 -19.57 -14.99
CA THR A 265 0.51 -18.20 -14.68
C THR A 265 -0.66 -17.22 -14.79
N LYS A 266 -1.39 -17.25 -15.91
CA LYS A 266 -2.46 -16.29 -16.21
C LYS A 266 -3.69 -16.47 -15.31
N HIS A 267 -3.95 -17.69 -14.83
CA HIS A 267 -5.16 -17.99 -14.07
C HIS A 267 -4.93 -18.20 -12.57
N VAL A 268 -3.93 -19.00 -12.17
CA VAL A 268 -3.74 -19.38 -10.76
C VAL A 268 -2.79 -18.42 -10.06
N ILE A 269 -1.60 -18.19 -10.63
CA ILE A 269 -0.57 -17.39 -9.98
C ILE A 269 -1.02 -15.93 -9.82
N THR A 270 -1.63 -15.34 -10.86
CA THR A 270 -2.22 -13.99 -10.79
C THR A 270 -3.26 -13.85 -9.68
N MET A 271 -4.16 -14.83 -9.56
CA MET A 271 -5.18 -14.87 -8.51
C MET A 271 -4.57 -14.97 -7.12
N VAL A 272 -3.60 -15.86 -6.92
CA VAL A 272 -2.90 -16.02 -5.64
C VAL A 272 -2.16 -14.74 -5.26
N LEU A 273 -1.42 -14.14 -6.20
CA LEU A 273 -0.66 -12.91 -5.95
C LEU A 273 -1.57 -11.75 -5.53
N ILE A 274 -2.69 -11.53 -6.23
CA ILE A 274 -3.60 -10.42 -5.89
C ILE A 274 -4.33 -10.66 -4.57
N VAL A 275 -4.66 -11.92 -4.23
CA VAL A 275 -5.26 -12.27 -2.93
C VAL A 275 -4.26 -12.06 -1.81
N ILE A 276 -3.00 -12.50 -1.96
CA ILE A 276 -1.93 -12.26 -0.98
C ILE A 276 -1.76 -10.75 -0.78
N GLU A 277 -1.58 -9.98 -1.86
CA GLU A 277 -1.46 -8.53 -1.81
C GLU A 277 -2.62 -7.88 -1.06
N PHE A 278 -3.86 -8.30 -1.34
CA PHE A 278 -5.04 -7.79 -0.66
C PHE A 278 -5.09 -8.15 0.83
N LEU A 279 -4.70 -9.37 1.20
CA LEU A 279 -4.67 -9.79 2.61
C LEU A 279 -3.61 -9.05 3.41
N PHE A 280 -2.43 -8.81 2.82
CA PHE A 280 -1.33 -8.15 3.50
C PHE A 280 -1.42 -6.63 3.50
N SER A 281 -2.06 -6.00 2.52
CA SER A 281 -2.25 -4.55 2.47
C SER A 281 -3.49 -4.10 3.25
N ARG A 282 -3.58 -2.80 3.55
CA ARG A 282 -4.81 -2.16 4.08
C ARG A 282 -5.70 -1.56 2.99
N ILE A 283 -5.58 -2.03 1.74
CA ILE A 283 -6.34 -1.45 0.62
C ILE A 283 -7.84 -1.44 0.97
N PRO A 284 -8.50 -0.26 0.93
CA PRO A 284 -9.91 -0.13 1.23
C PRO A 284 -10.78 -0.69 0.09
N VAL A 285 -11.88 -1.34 0.46
CA VAL A 285 -12.88 -1.88 -0.47
C VAL A 285 -14.22 -1.21 -0.18
N TYR A 286 -14.78 -0.54 -1.19
CA TYR A 286 -16.08 0.10 -1.11
C TYR A 286 -17.05 -0.55 -2.08
N LEU A 287 -18.32 -0.67 -1.68
CA LEU A 287 -19.34 -1.30 -2.51
C LEU A 287 -19.61 -0.49 -3.79
N SER A 288 -19.58 0.85 -3.72
CA SER A 288 -19.77 1.74 -4.88
C SER A 288 -18.70 1.56 -5.96
N HIS A 289 -17.50 1.11 -5.61
CA HIS A 289 -16.40 0.86 -6.55
C HIS A 289 -16.54 -0.43 -7.36
N MET A 290 -17.60 -1.21 -7.14
CA MET A 290 -17.99 -2.31 -8.01
C MET A 290 -18.22 -1.85 -9.47
N ILE A 291 -18.50 -0.57 -9.71
CA ILE A 291 -18.69 -0.04 -11.05
C ILE A 291 -17.47 -0.21 -11.96
N TYR A 292 -16.24 -0.14 -11.43
CA TYR A 292 -15.03 -0.22 -12.25
C TYR A 292 -14.83 -1.59 -12.90
N PRO A 293 -14.84 -2.71 -12.15
CA PRO A 293 -14.74 -4.03 -12.76
C PRO A 293 -15.95 -4.36 -13.63
N LEU A 294 -17.13 -3.78 -13.40
CA LEU A 294 -18.30 -3.95 -14.25
C LEU A 294 -18.13 -3.25 -15.61
N VAL A 295 -17.78 -1.96 -15.59
CA VAL A 295 -17.55 -1.18 -16.81
C VAL A 295 -16.44 -1.81 -17.65
N PHE A 296 -15.37 -2.29 -17.02
CA PHE A 296 -14.28 -2.98 -17.70
C PHE A 296 -14.77 -4.24 -18.45
N THR A 297 -15.50 -5.12 -17.78
CA THR A 297 -16.03 -6.36 -18.39
C THR A 297 -17.08 -6.07 -19.47
N ILE A 298 -17.96 -5.09 -19.25
CA ILE A 298 -18.94 -4.64 -20.27
C ILE A 298 -18.21 -4.11 -21.51
N SER A 299 -17.18 -3.28 -21.31
CA SER A 299 -16.40 -2.71 -22.41
C SER A 299 -15.74 -3.81 -23.24
N TYR A 300 -15.22 -4.86 -22.59
CA TYR A 300 -14.67 -6.01 -23.32
C TYR A 300 -15.74 -6.79 -24.10
N ASN A 301 -16.92 -7.03 -23.52
CA ASN A 301 -18.01 -7.71 -24.23
C ASN A 301 -18.48 -6.91 -25.45
N VAL A 302 -18.58 -5.58 -25.32
CA VAL A 302 -18.89 -4.68 -26.45
C VAL A 302 -17.79 -4.75 -27.50
N PHE A 303 -16.52 -4.68 -27.09
CA PHE A 303 -15.39 -4.86 -27.99
C PHE A 303 -15.45 -6.20 -28.73
N ALA A 304 -15.70 -7.32 -28.05
CA ALA A 304 -15.75 -8.64 -28.65
C ALA A 304 -16.89 -8.76 -29.69
N LEU A 305 -18.06 -8.17 -29.39
CA LEU A 305 -19.18 -8.11 -30.32
C LEU A 305 -18.84 -7.27 -31.57
N LEU A 306 -18.24 -6.09 -31.40
CA LEU A 306 -17.83 -5.23 -32.50
C LEU A 306 -16.71 -5.86 -33.34
N TYR A 307 -15.73 -6.51 -32.69
CA TYR A 307 -14.63 -7.22 -33.34
C TYR A 307 -15.17 -8.34 -34.24
N TRP A 308 -16.12 -9.14 -33.73
CA TRP A 308 -16.81 -10.15 -34.53
C TRP A 308 -17.61 -9.53 -35.68
N ALA A 309 -18.40 -8.48 -35.42
CA ALA A 309 -19.21 -7.82 -36.44
C ALA A 309 -18.38 -7.20 -37.57
N ALA A 310 -17.14 -6.81 -37.28
CA ALA A 310 -16.17 -6.33 -38.25
C ALA A 310 -15.44 -7.46 -39.02
N GLY A 311 -15.79 -8.74 -38.77
CA GLY A 311 -15.15 -9.90 -39.39
C GLY A 311 -13.82 -10.31 -38.76
N GLY A 312 -13.57 -9.88 -37.50
CA GLY A 312 -12.36 -10.22 -36.77
C GLY A 312 -12.23 -11.72 -36.50
N THR A 313 -11.00 -12.24 -36.63
CA THR A 313 -10.70 -13.67 -36.44
C THR A 313 -9.66 -13.89 -35.36
N ASP A 314 -9.66 -15.07 -34.73
CA ASP A 314 -8.57 -15.53 -33.88
C ASP A 314 -7.30 -15.88 -34.70
N PRO A 315 -6.18 -16.28 -34.08
CA PRO A 315 -4.98 -16.73 -34.79
C PRO A 315 -5.20 -17.92 -35.74
N ASP A 316 -6.19 -18.77 -35.47
CA ASP A 316 -6.53 -19.94 -36.30
C ASP A 316 -7.50 -19.61 -37.45
N GLY A 317 -7.91 -18.35 -37.57
CA GLY A 317 -8.83 -17.89 -38.62
C GLY A 317 -10.32 -18.11 -38.30
N ARG A 318 -10.66 -18.52 -37.07
CA ARG A 318 -12.03 -18.67 -36.60
C ARG A 318 -12.64 -17.30 -36.33
N ASN A 319 -13.88 -17.06 -36.78
CA ASN A 319 -14.59 -15.79 -36.62
C ASN A 319 -15.24 -15.68 -35.23
N TYR A 320 -14.45 -15.82 -34.17
CA TYR A 320 -14.82 -15.57 -32.77
C TYR A 320 -13.55 -15.60 -31.91
N ILE A 321 -13.56 -14.94 -30.75
CA ILE A 321 -12.40 -14.91 -29.83
C ILE A 321 -12.44 -16.10 -28.87
N TYR A 322 -13.61 -16.36 -28.29
CA TYR A 322 -13.89 -17.50 -27.41
C TYR A 322 -15.16 -18.17 -27.90
N ASP A 323 -15.33 -19.47 -27.71
CA ASP A 323 -16.56 -20.17 -28.13
C ASP A 323 -17.81 -19.61 -27.42
N VAL A 324 -17.66 -19.20 -26.16
CA VAL A 324 -18.72 -18.52 -25.40
C VAL A 324 -19.11 -17.15 -25.99
N LEU A 325 -18.26 -16.57 -26.85
CA LEU A 325 -18.50 -15.34 -27.61
C LEU A 325 -18.62 -15.62 -29.12
N ASN A 326 -19.00 -16.84 -29.51
CA ASN A 326 -19.20 -17.22 -30.90
C ASN A 326 -20.59 -16.82 -31.41
N TYR A 327 -20.69 -15.60 -31.93
CA TYR A 327 -21.95 -15.04 -32.41
C TYR A 327 -22.40 -15.56 -33.79
N ASN A 328 -21.61 -16.42 -34.46
CA ASN A 328 -22.06 -17.08 -35.70
C ASN A 328 -23.17 -18.11 -35.45
N ARG A 329 -23.26 -18.61 -34.23
CA ARG A 329 -24.29 -19.55 -33.78
C ARG A 329 -24.91 -19.00 -32.51
N ILE A 330 -25.80 -18.01 -32.65
CA ILE A 330 -26.49 -17.42 -31.52
C ILE A 330 -27.35 -18.50 -30.85
N SER A 331 -26.84 -19.01 -29.73
CA SER A 331 -27.57 -19.88 -28.80
C SER A 331 -27.76 -19.13 -27.47
N PHE A 332 -28.52 -19.74 -26.55
CA PHE A 332 -28.70 -19.18 -25.22
C PHE A 332 -27.37 -18.92 -24.49
N LYS A 333 -26.31 -19.71 -24.76
CA LYS A 333 -25.01 -19.58 -24.08
C LYS A 333 -24.33 -18.22 -24.31
N GLN A 334 -24.34 -17.72 -25.55
CA GLN A 334 -23.64 -16.48 -25.93
C GLN A 334 -24.28 -15.21 -25.35
N VAL A 335 -25.53 -15.30 -24.88
CA VAL A 335 -26.23 -14.21 -24.21
C VAL A 335 -26.20 -14.39 -22.70
N ILE A 336 -26.54 -15.60 -22.22
CA ILE A 336 -26.69 -15.87 -20.78
C ILE A 336 -25.35 -15.79 -20.06
N VAL A 337 -24.27 -16.36 -20.61
CA VAL A 337 -22.98 -16.39 -19.88
C VAL A 337 -22.42 -14.98 -19.68
N PRO A 338 -22.25 -14.12 -20.71
CA PRO A 338 -21.78 -12.76 -20.49
C PRO A 338 -22.71 -11.94 -19.58
N THR A 339 -24.03 -12.13 -19.71
CA THR A 339 -25.02 -11.43 -18.87
C THR A 339 -24.91 -11.84 -17.41
N LEU A 340 -24.83 -13.14 -17.09
CA LEU A 340 -24.67 -13.63 -15.73
C LEU A 340 -23.32 -13.27 -15.14
N THR A 341 -22.26 -13.26 -15.95
CA THR A 341 -20.93 -12.82 -15.52
C THR A 341 -20.98 -11.37 -15.03
N VAL A 342 -21.60 -10.47 -15.80
CA VAL A 342 -21.71 -9.04 -15.43
C VAL A 342 -22.73 -8.82 -14.31
N ALA A 343 -23.91 -9.43 -14.38
CA ALA A 343 -25.02 -9.14 -13.47
C ALA A 343 -24.92 -9.84 -12.11
N LEU A 344 -24.23 -10.98 -12.03
CA LEU A 344 -24.19 -11.80 -10.81
C LEU A 344 -22.77 -12.13 -10.36
N LEU A 345 -21.94 -12.70 -11.23
CA LEU A 345 -20.63 -13.21 -10.81
C LEU A 345 -19.68 -12.08 -10.40
N GLN A 346 -19.58 -11.02 -11.19
CA GLN A 346 -18.70 -9.89 -10.88
C GLN A 346 -19.12 -9.17 -9.57
N PRO A 347 -20.42 -8.86 -9.34
CA PRO A 347 -20.86 -8.37 -8.04
C PRO A 347 -20.56 -9.31 -6.87
N LEU A 348 -20.76 -10.62 -7.06
CA LEU A 348 -20.49 -11.60 -6.02
C LEU A 348 -19.01 -11.63 -5.62
N ILE A 349 -18.10 -11.58 -6.60
CA ILE A 349 -16.64 -11.51 -6.37
C ILE A 349 -16.31 -10.24 -5.58
N HIS A 350 -16.84 -9.07 -6.00
CA HIS A 350 -16.59 -7.79 -5.32
C HIS A 350 -17.11 -7.79 -3.88
N VAL A 351 -18.30 -8.33 -3.64
CA VAL A 351 -18.85 -8.52 -2.29
C VAL A 351 -17.98 -9.48 -1.48
N GLY A 352 -17.41 -10.52 -2.10
CA GLY A 352 -16.43 -11.40 -1.46
C GLY A 352 -15.22 -10.63 -0.94
N PHE A 353 -14.61 -9.77 -1.76
CA PHE A 353 -13.52 -8.88 -1.34
C PHE A 353 -13.95 -7.94 -0.22
N LEU A 354 -15.17 -7.38 -0.30
CA LEU A 354 -15.71 -6.52 0.74
C LEU A 354 -15.84 -7.25 2.09
N VAL A 355 -16.39 -8.48 2.09
CA VAL A 355 -16.51 -9.31 3.30
C VAL A 355 -15.13 -9.62 3.89
N VAL A 356 -14.17 -10.00 3.05
CA VAL A 356 -12.81 -10.27 3.51
C VAL A 356 -12.15 -8.99 4.05
N ALA A 357 -12.39 -7.82 3.46
CA ALA A 357 -11.91 -6.53 3.99
C ALA A 357 -12.47 -6.27 5.40
N PHE A 358 -13.77 -6.47 5.61
CA PHE A 358 -14.39 -6.33 6.94
C PHE A 358 -13.77 -7.27 7.97
N VAL A 359 -13.55 -8.54 7.61
CA VAL A 359 -12.92 -9.53 8.50
C VAL A 359 -11.47 -9.15 8.80
N ARG A 360 -10.68 -8.80 7.78
CA ARG A 360 -9.28 -8.36 7.91
C ARG A 360 -9.17 -7.17 8.86
N ASN A 361 -9.95 -6.11 8.64
CA ASN A 361 -9.93 -4.91 9.45
C ASN A 361 -10.37 -5.21 10.90
N GLY A 362 -11.38 -6.06 11.08
CA GLY A 362 -11.81 -6.49 12.42
C GLY A 362 -10.77 -7.33 13.18
N ILE A 363 -9.89 -8.05 12.48
CA ILE A 363 -8.75 -8.78 13.07
C ILE A 363 -7.64 -7.78 13.46
N ASP A 364 -7.32 -6.84 12.57
CA ASP A 364 -6.29 -5.82 12.79
C ASP A 364 -6.58 -4.98 14.05
N ASP A 365 -7.82 -4.51 14.21
CA ASP A 365 -8.28 -3.78 15.40
C ASP A 365 -8.04 -4.57 16.71
N LYS A 366 -8.36 -5.86 16.71
CA LYS A 366 -8.18 -6.72 17.89
C LYS A 366 -6.70 -6.94 18.20
N LEU A 367 -5.88 -7.15 17.17
CA LEU A 367 -4.44 -7.29 17.33
C LEU A 367 -3.82 -6.00 17.89
N CYS A 368 -4.27 -4.84 17.41
CA CYS A 368 -3.86 -3.53 17.93
C CYS A 368 -4.19 -3.37 19.42
N GLN A 369 -5.43 -3.68 19.82
CA GLN A 369 -5.85 -3.62 21.22
C GLN A 369 -5.05 -4.58 22.12
N LEU A 370 -4.71 -5.78 21.65
CA LEU A 370 -3.88 -6.73 22.40
C LEU A 370 -2.45 -6.22 22.57
N CYS A 371 -1.86 -5.63 21.53
CA CYS A 371 -0.54 -5.01 21.61
C CYS A 371 -0.51 -3.84 22.60
N LEU A 372 -1.54 -2.98 22.60
CA LEU A 372 -1.65 -1.87 23.55
C LEU A 372 -1.77 -2.39 24.99
N ARG A 373 -2.65 -3.36 25.25
CA ARG A 373 -2.76 -3.97 26.59
C ARG A 373 -1.45 -4.57 27.07
N ARG A 374 -0.68 -5.23 26.20
CA ARG A 374 0.60 -5.83 26.58
C ARG A 374 1.68 -4.77 26.90
N LYS A 375 1.59 -3.57 26.31
CA LYS A 375 2.46 -2.43 26.62
C LYS A 375 2.09 -1.71 27.92
N PHE A 376 0.82 -1.70 28.33
CA PHE A 376 0.37 -1.08 29.59
C PHE A 376 0.58 -1.98 30.83
N PHE A 377 0.74 -3.30 30.65
CA PHE A 377 0.98 -4.26 31.74
C PHE A 377 2.47 -4.63 31.93
N LYS A 378 3.39 -3.98 31.20
CA LYS A 378 4.85 -4.01 31.43
C LYS A 378 5.29 -2.63 31.86
#